data_AF-A0A940PJG8-F1
#
_entry.id   AF-A0A940PJG8-F1
#
_cell.length_a   1.000
_cell.length_b   1.000
_cell.length_c   1.000
_cell.angle_alpha   90.00
_cell.angle_beta   90.00
_cell.angle_gamma   90.00
#
_symmetry.space_group_name_H-M   'P 1'
#
loop_
_entity.id
_entity.type
_entity.pdbx_description
1 polymer ?
#
loop_
_entity_poly.entity_id
_entity_poly.type
_entity_poly.pdbx_seq_one_letter_code
_entity_poly.pdbx_strand_id
1 'polypeptide(L)'
;MSELYQHLPWYRSPRYSDELEHELCTQPREKIKEIQSLRFKQVVNYAWDNIPFYRWLWSEAGVSPSHIHTIDDIQKLPTWNKNTQKLMIEKSPPFGNYYTFSGLSDAHFIVSTSGTTGSPIMMPLNEDDFPGLQDTFARTMGMVGVNSKDIVQVLFTFSTMGAAWCGTAGALGVGATVLPASSGKTTPSGKQIQWIKQAGVTVLYGTASYIKHLADVAENEGIDLVSSSVRILLTAGEMVSDATSKEIEQLWGAKHFDFYGTVDTMTWSSVNCEHSRLKHGKLGMHVWEDFGLIEVLDPNGKRVDNKEYGNMTVTSWAWKNSPRIRFSTGDRVAVDDTPCTCGRTLTRMLPILGRVDDMIRIKGQNIYPLAIESLLKSLEFEVHEYMVEVDSHNGRDEITLIIEQKNNSNDDLSMEINKRFQAAFNVTPIVKMVPLGSTAEMTKLGKEPKVKRIFDKRHKSIKV
;
A
#
# COMPACT_ATOMS: atom_id res chain seq x y z
N MET A 1 -0.65 19.86 22.59
CA MET A 1 -0.47 18.54 21.93
C MET A 1 -0.52 17.33 22.86
N SER A 2 0.39 17.17 23.83
CA SER A 2 0.32 16.03 24.77
C SER A 2 -1.00 15.98 25.54
N GLU A 3 -1.51 17.12 26.00
CA GLU A 3 -2.82 17.24 26.67
C GLU A 3 -3.99 16.80 25.77
N LEU A 4 -3.96 17.12 24.48
CA LEU A 4 -5.00 16.71 23.53
C LEU A 4 -5.06 15.17 23.40
N TYR A 5 -3.90 14.52 23.33
CA TYR A 5 -3.80 13.07 23.23
C TYR A 5 -4.05 12.35 24.57
N GLN A 6 -3.87 13.03 25.71
CA GLN A 6 -4.21 12.49 27.02
C GLN A 6 -5.71 12.23 27.19
N HIS A 7 -6.57 13.06 26.58
CA HIS A 7 -8.02 12.94 26.69
C HIS A 7 -8.68 12.18 25.55
N LEU A 8 -7.98 12.00 24.42
CA LEU A 8 -8.47 11.20 23.31
C LEU A 8 -8.21 9.70 23.55
N PRO A 9 -9.18 8.82 23.21
CA PRO A 9 -8.92 7.38 23.19
C PRO A 9 -7.70 7.05 22.32
N TRP A 10 -6.94 6.02 22.70
CA TRP A 10 -5.65 5.70 22.08
C TRP A 10 -5.73 5.32 20.60
N TYR A 11 -6.91 4.86 20.16
CA TYR A 11 -7.22 4.49 18.80
C TYR A 11 -7.83 5.63 17.98
N ARG A 12 -7.86 6.85 18.51
CA ARG A 12 -8.46 8.04 17.88
C ARG A 12 -7.44 9.16 17.72
N SER A 13 -7.66 9.96 16.69
CA SER A 13 -7.01 11.25 16.46
C SER A 13 -8.09 12.33 16.54
N PRO A 14 -7.73 13.59 16.83
CA PRO A 14 -8.74 14.62 16.79
C PRO A 14 -9.23 14.80 15.34
N ARG A 15 -10.50 15.19 15.21
CA ARG A 15 -11.16 15.30 13.91
C ARG A 15 -10.34 16.18 12.97
N TYR A 16 -10.21 15.74 11.71
CA TYR A 16 -9.42 16.46 10.71
C TYR A 16 -9.80 17.95 10.64
N SER A 17 -8.77 18.79 10.74
CA SER A 17 -8.78 20.21 10.34
C SER A 17 -7.36 20.59 9.91
N ASP A 18 -7.25 21.51 8.96
CA ASP A 18 -5.94 21.89 8.38
C ASP A 18 -4.97 22.41 9.44
N GLU A 19 -5.46 23.18 10.41
CA GLU A 19 -4.65 23.80 11.48
C GLU A 19 -4.04 22.76 12.42
N LEU A 20 -4.87 21.88 12.95
CA LEU A 20 -4.45 20.82 13.86
C LEU A 20 -3.51 19.82 13.17
N GLU A 21 -3.80 19.51 11.90
CA GLU A 21 -2.98 18.62 11.11
C GLU A 21 -1.57 19.17 10.90
N HIS A 22 -1.49 20.46 10.59
CA HIS A 22 -0.21 21.16 10.48
C HIS A 22 0.54 21.15 11.81
N GLU A 23 -0.13 21.47 12.93
CA GLU A 23 0.49 21.44 14.26
C GLU A 23 1.05 20.06 14.57
N LEU A 24 0.29 18.99 14.31
CA LEU A 24 0.69 17.61 14.56
C LEU A 24 1.94 17.19 13.78
N CYS A 25 1.95 17.45 12.48
CA CYS A 25 2.98 16.92 11.59
C CYS A 25 4.28 17.71 11.61
N THR A 26 4.31 18.87 12.28
CA THR A 26 5.47 19.77 12.33
C THR A 26 6.15 19.80 13.71
N GLN A 27 5.65 19.01 14.67
CA GLN A 27 6.24 18.91 16.00
C GLN A 27 7.69 18.38 15.95
N PRO A 28 8.55 18.76 16.91
CA PRO A 28 9.85 18.12 17.09
C PRO A 28 9.72 16.61 17.30
N ARG A 29 10.70 15.83 16.82
CA ARG A 29 10.71 14.36 16.92
C ARG A 29 10.49 13.84 18.34
N GLU A 30 11.06 14.52 19.35
CA GLU A 30 10.87 14.17 20.75
C GLU A 30 9.39 14.21 21.17
N LYS A 31 8.61 15.19 20.68
CA LYS A 31 7.16 15.28 20.96
C LYS A 31 6.37 14.19 20.28
N ILE A 32 6.74 13.82 19.05
CA ILE A 32 6.15 12.66 18.36
C ILE A 32 6.43 11.39 19.16
N LYS A 33 7.67 11.21 19.64
CA LYS A 33 8.09 10.05 20.43
C LYS A 33 7.40 9.96 21.80
N GLU A 34 7.13 11.09 22.45
CA GLU A 34 6.32 11.18 23.67
C GLU A 34 4.90 10.64 23.41
N ILE A 35 4.24 11.08 22.34
CA ILE A 35 2.90 10.62 21.94
C ILE A 35 2.93 9.12 21.62
N GLN A 36 3.90 8.66 20.84
CA GLN A 36 4.09 7.24 20.53
C GLN A 36 4.27 6.40 21.78
N SER A 37 5.09 6.84 22.74
CA SER A 37 5.33 6.10 23.99
C SER A 37 4.06 6.00 24.84
N LEU A 38 3.29 7.10 24.92
CA LEU A 38 1.99 7.10 25.60
C LEU A 38 1.02 6.11 24.95
N ARG A 39 0.81 6.21 23.64
CA ARG A 39 -0.13 5.35 22.90
C ARG A 39 0.29 3.89 22.88
N PHE A 40 1.59 3.63 22.72
CA PHE A 40 2.14 2.28 22.70
C PHE A 40 1.94 1.57 24.04
N LYS A 41 2.20 2.26 25.16
CA LYS A 41 1.91 1.70 26.48
C LYS A 41 0.42 1.39 26.66
N GLN A 42 -0.47 2.28 26.20
CA GLN A 42 -1.92 2.06 26.27
C GLN A 42 -2.35 0.83 25.46
N VAL A 43 -1.94 0.72 24.20
CA VAL A 43 -2.31 -0.41 23.34
C VAL A 43 -1.70 -1.74 23.81
N VAL A 44 -0.48 -1.73 24.36
CA VAL A 44 0.16 -2.94 24.90
C VAL A 44 -0.61 -3.47 26.10
N ASN A 45 -0.96 -2.62 27.06
CA ASN A 45 -1.77 -3.06 28.22
C ASN A 45 -3.13 -3.57 27.76
N TYR A 46 -3.80 -2.81 26.89
CA TYR A 46 -5.10 -3.19 26.35
C TYR A 46 -5.06 -4.54 25.62
N ALA A 47 -4.08 -4.76 24.75
CA ALA A 47 -3.92 -5.99 23.99
C ALA A 47 -3.64 -7.19 24.90
N TRP A 48 -2.82 -7.04 25.94
CA TRP A 48 -2.57 -8.10 26.92
C TRP A 48 -3.84 -8.48 27.70
N ASP A 49 -4.62 -7.49 28.11
CA ASP A 49 -5.82 -7.70 28.94
C ASP A 49 -6.99 -8.26 28.12
N ASN A 50 -7.12 -7.87 26.85
CA ASN A 50 -8.33 -8.13 26.06
C ASN A 50 -8.14 -9.08 24.88
N ILE A 51 -6.90 -9.37 24.45
CA ILE A 51 -6.64 -10.15 23.23
C ILE A 51 -5.80 -11.39 23.57
N PRO A 52 -6.41 -12.59 23.60
CA PRO A 52 -5.73 -13.83 24.01
C PRO A 52 -4.44 -14.13 23.23
N PHE A 53 -4.42 -13.82 21.92
CA PHE A 53 -3.24 -13.98 21.08
C PHE A 53 -2.02 -13.24 21.62
N TYR A 54 -2.16 -11.96 22.01
CA TYR A 54 -1.02 -11.17 22.50
C TYR A 54 -0.55 -11.63 23.87
N ARG A 55 -1.48 -12.00 24.75
CA ARG A 55 -1.14 -12.60 26.05
C ARG A 55 -0.30 -13.86 25.89
N TRP A 56 -0.73 -14.77 25.01
CA TRP A 56 0.02 -15.98 24.69
C TRP A 56 1.38 -15.66 24.08
N LEU A 57 1.40 -14.88 23.00
CA LEU A 57 2.61 -14.57 22.24
C LEU A 57 3.70 -13.93 23.11
N TRP A 58 3.33 -12.99 23.98
CA TRP A 58 4.30 -12.30 24.84
C TRP A 58 4.70 -13.15 26.05
N SER A 59 3.79 -13.96 26.61
CA SER A 59 4.14 -14.90 27.69
C SER A 59 5.19 -15.92 27.23
N GLU A 60 5.04 -16.48 26.02
CA GLU A 60 6.01 -17.40 25.43
C GLU A 60 7.39 -16.75 25.22
N ALA A 61 7.41 -15.44 24.95
CA ALA A 61 8.64 -14.67 24.83
C ALA A 61 9.21 -14.22 26.19
N GLY A 62 8.54 -14.53 27.31
CA GLY A 62 8.94 -14.06 28.65
C GLY A 62 8.75 -12.56 28.86
N VAL A 63 7.85 -11.92 28.11
CA VAL A 63 7.58 -10.48 28.16
C VAL A 63 6.15 -10.21 28.63
N SER A 64 5.99 -9.13 29.37
CA SER A 64 4.71 -8.64 29.90
C SER A 64 4.64 -7.11 29.81
N PRO A 65 3.45 -6.50 29.95
CA PRO A 65 3.31 -5.05 29.88
C PRO A 65 4.19 -4.26 30.87
N SER A 66 4.57 -4.85 32.01
CA SER A 66 5.45 -4.20 32.99
C SER A 66 6.87 -3.95 32.47
N HIS A 67 7.28 -4.64 31.40
CA HIS A 67 8.59 -4.45 30.75
C HIS A 67 8.59 -3.32 29.70
N ILE A 68 7.43 -2.72 29.43
CA ILE A 68 7.23 -1.71 28.39
C ILE A 68 6.99 -0.34 29.06
N HIS A 69 7.97 0.54 28.94
CA HIS A 69 7.94 1.89 29.52
C HIS A 69 7.88 2.97 28.44
N THR A 70 8.56 2.75 27.32
CA THR A 70 8.63 3.69 26.20
C THR A 70 8.47 2.95 24.87
N ILE A 71 8.38 3.71 23.77
CA ILE A 71 8.33 3.11 22.43
C ILE A 71 9.60 2.33 22.05
N ASP A 72 10.74 2.62 22.67
CA ASP A 72 11.99 1.91 22.39
C ASP A 72 11.97 0.46 22.89
N ASP A 73 11.15 0.16 23.90
CA ASP A 73 10.98 -1.18 24.47
C ASP A 73 10.25 -2.16 23.52
N ILE A 74 9.72 -1.66 22.39
CA ILE A 74 9.06 -2.48 21.38
C ILE A 74 9.95 -3.62 20.88
N GLN A 75 11.27 -3.49 20.88
CA GLN A 75 12.20 -4.58 20.48
C GLN A 75 12.12 -5.82 21.36
N LYS A 76 11.57 -5.69 22.59
CA LYS A 76 11.33 -6.83 23.48
C LYS A 76 10.17 -7.70 22.99
N LEU A 77 9.21 -7.12 22.27
CA LEU A 77 8.05 -7.86 21.77
C LEU A 77 8.43 -8.68 20.52
N PRO A 78 8.00 -9.95 20.42
CA PRO A 78 8.22 -10.75 19.21
C PRO A 78 7.42 -10.18 18.03
N THR A 79 7.94 -10.39 16.82
CA THR A 79 7.21 -10.10 15.58
C THR A 79 6.27 -11.27 15.25
N TRP A 80 5.22 -10.99 14.49
CA TRP A 80 4.35 -12.01 13.89
C TRP A 80 3.93 -11.58 12.49
N ASN A 81 3.38 -12.49 11.70
CA ASN A 81 3.11 -12.24 10.29
C ASN A 81 1.84 -12.95 9.82
N LYS A 82 1.59 -12.87 8.51
CA LYS A 82 0.42 -13.44 7.86
C LYS A 82 0.31 -14.97 8.00
N ASN A 83 1.42 -15.69 8.13
CA ASN A 83 1.40 -17.14 8.38
C ASN A 83 0.94 -17.44 9.82
N THR A 84 1.42 -16.65 10.80
CA THR A 84 0.89 -16.72 12.17
C THR A 84 -0.61 -16.41 12.19
N GLN A 85 -1.06 -15.41 11.43
CA GLN A 85 -2.47 -15.07 11.32
C GLN A 85 -3.32 -16.24 10.80
N LYS A 86 -2.88 -16.89 9.72
CA LYS A 86 -3.54 -18.10 9.16
C LYS A 86 -3.61 -19.22 10.19
N LEU A 87 -2.50 -19.50 10.88
CA LEU A 87 -2.44 -20.51 11.93
C LEU A 87 -3.42 -20.21 13.08
N MET A 88 -3.56 -18.94 13.48
CA MET A 88 -4.50 -18.57 14.54
C MET A 88 -5.95 -18.74 14.08
N ILE A 89 -6.28 -18.46 12.82
CA ILE A 89 -7.61 -18.72 12.25
C ILE A 89 -7.92 -20.21 12.29
N GLU A 90 -6.98 -21.06 11.89
CA GLU A 90 -7.14 -22.52 11.92
C GLU A 90 -7.35 -23.05 13.35
N LYS A 91 -6.60 -22.51 14.32
CA LYS A 91 -6.71 -22.91 15.74
C LYS A 91 -7.93 -22.33 16.45
N SER A 92 -8.47 -21.22 15.98
CA SER A 92 -9.58 -20.51 16.64
C SER A 92 -10.52 -19.91 15.59
N PRO A 93 -11.26 -20.75 14.85
CA PRO A 93 -12.14 -20.30 13.78
C PRO A 93 -13.30 -19.45 14.32
N PRO A 94 -13.88 -18.56 13.50
CA PRO A 94 -13.54 -18.33 12.08
C PRO A 94 -12.49 -17.22 11.84
N PHE A 95 -12.12 -16.43 12.85
CA PHE A 95 -11.26 -15.25 12.66
C PHE A 95 -9.92 -15.31 13.40
N GLY A 96 -9.69 -16.31 14.25
CA GLY A 96 -8.54 -16.37 15.13
C GLY A 96 -8.75 -15.60 16.44
N ASN A 97 -7.85 -15.83 17.39
CA ASN A 97 -7.90 -15.27 18.75
C ASN A 97 -7.14 -13.94 18.91
N TYR A 98 -6.96 -13.20 17.80
CA TYR A 98 -6.28 -11.91 17.74
C TYR A 98 -7.25 -10.73 17.62
N TYR A 99 -8.51 -10.95 17.98
CA TYR A 99 -9.53 -9.93 18.18
C TYR A 99 -9.88 -9.79 19.67
N THR A 100 -10.46 -8.66 20.03
CA THR A 100 -11.05 -8.40 21.36
C THR A 100 -12.35 -9.16 21.60
N PHE A 101 -13.03 -9.57 20.53
CA PHE A 101 -14.27 -10.35 20.57
C PHE A 101 -14.07 -11.76 20.00
N SER A 102 -14.91 -12.69 20.44
CA SER A 102 -14.85 -14.10 20.05
C SER A 102 -15.87 -14.50 18.98
N GLY A 103 -16.78 -13.60 18.58
CA GLY A 103 -17.86 -13.90 17.62
C GLY A 103 -18.30 -12.69 16.81
N LEU A 104 -19.14 -12.94 15.79
CA LEU A 104 -19.64 -11.90 14.88
C LEU A 104 -20.69 -10.96 15.48
N SER A 105 -21.26 -11.27 16.65
CA SER A 105 -22.31 -10.42 17.26
C SER A 105 -21.83 -9.00 17.52
N ASP A 106 -20.53 -8.84 17.77
CA ASP A 106 -19.90 -7.55 18.07
C ASP A 106 -19.29 -6.92 16.80
N ALA A 107 -19.37 -7.59 15.65
CA ALA A 107 -18.88 -7.09 14.37
C ALA A 107 -19.99 -6.35 13.61
N HIS A 108 -19.69 -5.16 13.12
CA HIS A 108 -20.62 -4.34 12.33
C HIS A 108 -20.28 -4.32 10.84
N PHE A 109 -19.04 -4.68 10.48
CA PHE A 109 -18.57 -4.69 9.10
C PHE A 109 -17.52 -5.78 8.90
N ILE A 110 -17.43 -6.38 7.70
CA ILE A 110 -16.40 -7.39 7.39
C ILE A 110 -15.69 -6.98 6.11
N VAL A 111 -14.36 -6.84 6.21
CA VAL A 111 -13.48 -6.69 5.04
C VAL A 111 -12.69 -7.97 4.81
N SER A 112 -12.17 -8.17 3.60
CA SER A 112 -11.33 -9.31 3.26
C SER A 112 -10.11 -8.90 2.47
N THR A 113 -9.03 -9.66 2.62
CA THR A 113 -7.85 -9.52 1.74
C THR A 113 -8.18 -10.03 0.33
N SER A 114 -7.48 -9.52 -0.69
CA SER A 114 -7.65 -9.94 -2.10
C SER A 114 -7.15 -11.36 -2.43
N GLY A 115 -6.62 -12.11 -1.45
CA GLY A 115 -6.37 -13.55 -1.62
C GLY A 115 -5.23 -13.94 -2.57
N THR A 116 -4.13 -13.18 -2.66
CA THR A 116 -3.02 -13.50 -3.57
C THR A 116 -2.30 -14.83 -3.28
N THR A 117 -2.52 -15.45 -2.10
CA THR A 117 -1.87 -16.70 -1.66
C THR A 117 -2.86 -17.82 -1.27
N GLY A 118 -4.11 -17.77 -1.73
CA GLY A 118 -5.13 -18.79 -1.44
C GLY A 118 -6.44 -18.21 -0.92
N SER A 119 -6.91 -18.69 0.24
CA SER A 119 -8.18 -18.25 0.85
C SER A 119 -8.11 -16.81 1.38
N PRO A 120 -9.09 -15.95 1.04
CA PRO A 120 -9.21 -14.62 1.63
C PRO A 120 -9.32 -14.68 3.16
N ILE A 121 -8.55 -13.86 3.86
CA ILE A 121 -8.72 -13.67 5.31
C ILE A 121 -9.84 -12.65 5.51
N MET A 122 -10.90 -13.05 6.22
CA MET A 122 -11.96 -12.16 6.67
C MET A 122 -11.54 -11.42 7.94
N MET A 123 -11.86 -10.15 8.00
CA MET A 123 -11.47 -9.22 9.05
C MET A 123 -12.70 -8.42 9.49
N PRO A 124 -13.36 -8.84 10.58
CA PRO A 124 -14.45 -8.08 11.16
C PRO A 124 -13.97 -6.77 11.81
N LEU A 125 -14.80 -5.74 11.69
CA LEU A 125 -14.65 -4.41 12.26
C LEU A 125 -15.91 -4.08 13.06
N ASN A 126 -15.80 -3.35 14.17
CA ASN A 126 -16.96 -2.86 14.92
C ASN A 126 -17.10 -1.33 14.88
N GLU A 127 -18.04 -0.79 15.67
CA GLU A 127 -18.29 0.66 15.77
C GLU A 127 -17.10 1.51 16.20
N ASP A 128 -16.14 0.96 16.97
CA ASP A 128 -14.95 1.68 17.40
C ASP A 128 -13.88 1.80 16.30
N ASP A 129 -13.91 0.92 15.30
CA ASP A 129 -12.87 0.81 14.28
C ASP A 129 -13.08 1.78 13.11
N PHE A 130 -14.33 1.95 12.67
CA PHE A 130 -14.67 2.80 11.52
C PHE A 130 -14.29 4.28 11.72
N PRO A 131 -14.45 4.87 12.92
CA PRO A 131 -14.00 6.23 13.15
C PRO A 131 -12.47 6.39 13.04
N GLY A 132 -11.67 5.43 13.53
CA GLY A 132 -10.21 5.46 13.36
C GLY A 132 -9.80 5.34 11.89
N LEU A 133 -10.53 4.53 11.11
CA LEU A 133 -10.39 4.46 9.66
C LEU A 133 -10.69 5.81 8.99
N GLN A 134 -11.81 6.43 9.35
CA GLN A 134 -12.18 7.74 8.83
C GLN A 134 -11.14 8.81 9.19
N ASP A 135 -10.70 8.87 10.44
CA ASP A 135 -9.74 9.87 10.93
C ASP A 135 -8.41 9.76 10.13
N THR A 136 -7.87 8.55 9.97
CA THR A 136 -6.62 8.32 9.23
C THR A 136 -6.73 8.62 7.74
N PHE A 137 -7.85 8.25 7.10
CA PHE A 137 -8.01 8.45 5.65
C PHE A 137 -8.42 9.88 5.29
N ALA A 138 -9.17 10.57 6.15
CA ALA A 138 -9.47 11.98 5.99
C ALA A 138 -8.19 12.81 6.03
N ARG A 139 -7.29 12.49 6.96
CA ARG A 139 -5.97 13.11 7.05
C ARG A 139 -5.14 12.93 5.78
N THR A 140 -5.14 11.71 5.22
CA THR A 140 -4.52 11.42 3.92
C THR A 140 -5.05 12.31 2.81
N MET A 141 -6.37 12.40 2.68
CA MET A 141 -7.02 13.21 1.63
C MET A 141 -6.74 14.71 1.83
N GLY A 142 -6.86 15.19 3.06
CA GLY A 142 -6.56 16.56 3.42
C GLY A 142 -5.10 16.96 3.14
N MET A 143 -4.15 16.07 3.43
CA MET A 143 -2.73 16.30 3.20
C MET A 143 -2.40 16.56 1.71
N VAL A 144 -3.12 15.92 0.79
CA VAL A 144 -2.94 16.13 -0.66
C VAL A 144 -3.85 17.24 -1.21
N GLY A 145 -4.55 17.95 -0.32
CA GLY A 145 -5.34 19.15 -0.63
C GLY A 145 -6.81 18.90 -0.94
N VAL A 146 -7.35 17.71 -0.67
CA VAL A 146 -8.81 17.45 -0.78
C VAL A 146 -9.52 18.15 0.38
N ASN A 147 -10.64 18.82 0.08
CA ASN A 147 -11.44 19.53 1.06
C ASN A 147 -12.94 19.47 0.71
N SER A 148 -13.76 20.17 1.48
CA SER A 148 -15.23 20.14 1.36
C SER A 148 -15.80 20.65 0.03
N LYS A 149 -15.00 21.31 -0.80
CA LYS A 149 -15.40 21.77 -2.14
C LYS A 149 -15.19 20.71 -3.22
N ASP A 150 -14.54 19.60 -2.89
CA ASP A 150 -14.21 18.57 -3.87
C ASP A 150 -15.33 17.55 -4.07
N ILE A 151 -15.33 16.97 -5.27
CA ILE A 151 -16.15 15.81 -5.64
C ILE A 151 -15.17 14.67 -5.93
N VAL A 152 -15.17 13.66 -5.07
CA VAL A 152 -14.27 12.50 -5.11
C VAL A 152 -14.97 11.34 -5.78
N GLN A 153 -14.50 10.92 -6.95
CA GLN A 153 -14.96 9.71 -7.61
C GLN A 153 -14.13 8.51 -7.15
N VAL A 154 -14.80 7.58 -6.46
CA VAL A 154 -14.20 6.35 -5.94
C VAL A 154 -14.27 5.28 -7.03
N LEU A 155 -13.11 4.98 -7.62
CA LEU A 155 -12.93 4.05 -8.73
C LEU A 155 -12.53 2.64 -8.27
N PHE A 156 -12.35 2.42 -6.97
CA PHE A 156 -12.21 1.06 -6.44
C PHE A 156 -13.56 0.34 -6.45
N THR A 157 -13.53 -0.95 -6.77
CA THR A 157 -14.74 -1.77 -6.74
C THR A 157 -15.27 -1.89 -5.30
N PHE A 158 -16.53 -1.52 -5.09
CA PHE A 158 -17.21 -1.73 -3.81
C PHE A 158 -17.45 -3.23 -3.62
N SER A 159 -16.69 -3.82 -2.71
CA SER A 159 -16.66 -5.26 -2.43
C SER A 159 -16.25 -5.48 -0.97
N THR A 160 -15.99 -6.74 -0.59
CA THR A 160 -15.36 -7.04 0.69
C THR A 160 -13.94 -6.49 0.80
N MET A 161 -13.30 -6.07 -0.30
CA MET A 161 -12.03 -5.35 -0.20
C MET A 161 -12.25 -3.93 0.35
N GLY A 162 -11.47 -3.56 1.37
CA GLY A 162 -11.66 -2.32 2.12
C GLY A 162 -11.43 -1.02 1.34
N ALA A 163 -10.66 -1.01 0.25
CA ALA A 163 -10.16 0.23 -0.37
C ALA A 163 -11.26 1.26 -0.72
N ALA A 164 -12.33 0.84 -1.41
CA ALA A 164 -13.45 1.73 -1.76
C ALA A 164 -14.12 2.36 -0.53
N TRP A 165 -14.28 1.57 0.54
CA TRP A 165 -14.87 2.01 1.80
C TRP A 165 -13.96 2.98 2.56
N CYS A 166 -12.65 2.75 2.53
CA CYS A 166 -11.67 3.64 3.16
C CYS A 166 -11.64 5.01 2.47
N GLY A 167 -11.59 5.02 1.14
CA GLY A 167 -11.68 6.26 0.36
C GLY A 167 -12.97 7.03 0.60
N THR A 168 -14.10 6.32 0.67
CA THR A 168 -15.39 6.92 0.99
C THR A 168 -15.41 7.53 2.39
N ALA A 169 -14.93 6.81 3.40
CA ALA A 169 -14.88 7.28 4.77
C ALA A 169 -14.00 8.53 4.91
N GLY A 170 -12.83 8.54 4.27
CA GLY A 170 -11.92 9.68 4.27
C GLY A 170 -12.48 10.91 3.57
N ALA A 171 -13.10 10.74 2.40
CA ALA A 171 -13.73 11.83 1.66
C ALA A 171 -14.87 12.48 2.46
N LEU A 172 -15.72 11.66 3.09
CA LEU A 172 -16.74 12.17 4.01
C LEU A 172 -16.13 12.85 5.25
N GLY A 173 -15.00 12.34 5.74
CA GLY A 173 -14.29 12.90 6.89
C GLY A 173 -13.72 14.30 6.64
N VAL A 174 -13.22 14.58 5.44
CA VAL A 174 -12.82 15.94 5.01
C VAL A 174 -14.00 16.82 4.55
N GLY A 175 -15.21 16.27 4.52
CA GLY A 175 -16.43 16.96 4.10
C GLY A 175 -16.61 17.06 2.59
N ALA A 176 -15.86 16.31 1.79
CA ALA A 176 -16.00 16.27 0.34
C ALA A 176 -17.25 15.50 -0.09
N THR A 177 -17.74 15.77 -1.29
CA THR A 177 -18.81 14.99 -1.92
C THR A 177 -18.23 13.69 -2.47
N VAL A 178 -18.90 12.56 -2.25
CA VAL A 178 -18.47 11.26 -2.79
C VAL A 178 -19.37 10.85 -3.96
N LEU A 179 -18.73 10.52 -5.09
CA LEU A 179 -19.34 9.78 -6.19
C LEU A 179 -18.87 8.31 -6.11
N PRO A 180 -19.67 7.39 -5.54
CA PRO A 180 -19.27 6.00 -5.33
C PRO A 180 -19.42 5.19 -6.63
N ALA A 181 -18.59 5.49 -7.62
CA ALA A 181 -18.76 4.97 -8.97
C ALA A 181 -18.47 3.47 -9.10
N SER A 182 -17.66 2.89 -8.20
CA SER A 182 -17.16 1.52 -8.34
C SER A 182 -16.35 1.34 -9.63
N SER A 183 -16.00 0.11 -9.99
CA SER A 183 -15.32 -0.22 -11.25
C SER A 183 -15.65 -1.62 -11.74
N GLY A 184 -15.07 -2.02 -12.87
CA GLY A 184 -15.30 -3.33 -13.48
C GLY A 184 -16.69 -3.43 -14.10
N LYS A 185 -17.38 -4.55 -13.84
CA LYS A 185 -18.73 -4.80 -14.42
C LYS A 185 -19.79 -3.82 -13.95
N THR A 186 -19.61 -3.19 -12.78
CA THR A 186 -20.58 -2.26 -12.21
C THR A 186 -20.69 -0.98 -13.04
N THR A 187 -19.54 -0.41 -13.42
CA THR A 187 -19.49 0.88 -14.12
C THR A 187 -18.40 0.82 -15.20
N PRO A 188 -18.80 0.71 -16.48
CA PRO A 188 -17.87 0.69 -17.61
C PRO A 188 -17.05 1.98 -17.73
N SER A 189 -15.83 1.89 -18.27
CA SER A 189 -14.86 2.99 -18.38
C SER A 189 -15.42 4.25 -19.06
N GLY A 190 -16.12 4.14 -20.20
CA GLY A 190 -16.72 5.30 -20.87
C GLY A 190 -17.75 6.03 -19.99
N LYS A 191 -18.49 5.30 -19.16
CA LYS A 191 -19.44 5.88 -18.20
C LYS A 191 -18.72 6.62 -17.07
N GLN A 192 -17.55 6.14 -16.64
CA GLN A 192 -16.72 6.84 -15.65
C GLN A 192 -16.34 8.23 -16.17
N ILE A 193 -15.87 8.33 -17.41
CA ILE A 193 -15.46 9.58 -18.06
C ILE A 193 -16.65 10.53 -18.24
N GLN A 194 -17.79 9.99 -18.65
CA GLN A 194 -19.04 10.76 -18.74
C GLN A 194 -19.41 11.39 -17.38
N TRP A 195 -19.32 10.64 -16.29
CA TRP A 195 -19.61 11.14 -14.95
C TRP A 195 -18.60 12.15 -14.45
N ILE A 196 -17.31 12.00 -14.79
CA ILE A 196 -16.29 13.02 -14.48
C ILE A 196 -16.75 14.39 -15.01
N LYS A 197 -17.20 14.43 -16.27
CA LYS A 197 -17.68 15.66 -16.91
C LYS A 197 -19.02 16.14 -16.35
N GLN A 198 -19.98 15.24 -16.15
CA GLN A 198 -21.34 15.60 -15.71
C GLN A 198 -21.38 16.09 -14.27
N ALA A 199 -20.65 15.44 -13.37
CA ALA A 199 -20.63 15.80 -11.96
C ALA A 199 -19.56 16.86 -11.64
N GLY A 200 -18.65 17.18 -12.56
CA GLY A 200 -17.56 18.12 -12.30
C GLY A 200 -16.57 17.57 -11.28
N VAL A 201 -16.19 16.29 -11.43
CA VAL A 201 -15.31 15.58 -10.50
C VAL A 201 -13.95 16.26 -10.41
N THR A 202 -13.47 16.50 -9.19
CA THR A 202 -12.18 17.17 -8.95
C THR A 202 -11.09 16.22 -8.47
N VAL A 203 -11.47 15.05 -7.94
CA VAL A 203 -10.54 14.07 -7.38
C VAL A 203 -10.90 12.66 -7.86
N LEU A 204 -9.90 11.92 -8.35
CA LEU A 204 -10.03 10.49 -8.61
C LEU A 204 -9.30 9.69 -7.54
N TYR A 205 -9.97 8.69 -6.98
CA TYR A 205 -9.38 7.73 -6.04
C TYR A 205 -9.47 6.30 -6.61
N GLY A 206 -8.34 5.71 -7.00
CA GLY A 206 -8.30 4.43 -7.73
C GLY A 206 -6.92 3.78 -7.75
N THR A 207 -6.73 2.73 -8.56
CA THR A 207 -5.38 2.22 -8.86
C THR A 207 -4.77 3.05 -9.98
N ALA A 208 -3.43 3.18 -9.97
CA ALA A 208 -2.73 3.93 -11.01
C ALA A 208 -2.95 3.33 -12.41
N SER A 209 -2.94 2.00 -12.53
CA SER A 209 -3.22 1.33 -13.80
C SER A 209 -4.63 1.60 -14.32
N TYR A 210 -5.65 1.67 -13.46
CA TYR A 210 -7.01 1.96 -13.90
C TYR A 210 -7.19 3.43 -14.30
N ILE A 211 -6.61 4.37 -13.54
CA ILE A 211 -6.61 5.79 -13.90
C ILE A 211 -5.91 6.03 -15.24
N LYS A 212 -4.80 5.33 -15.51
CA LYS A 212 -4.14 5.36 -16.82
C LYS A 212 -5.04 4.78 -17.92
N HIS A 213 -5.67 3.63 -17.68
CA HIS A 213 -6.60 3.04 -18.64
C HIS A 213 -7.78 3.97 -18.99
N LEU A 214 -8.30 4.73 -18.03
CA LEU A 214 -9.33 5.74 -18.30
C LEU A 214 -8.83 6.86 -19.22
N ALA A 215 -7.54 7.22 -19.17
CA ALA A 215 -6.94 8.15 -20.12
C ALA A 215 -6.88 7.58 -21.53
N ASP A 216 -6.47 6.31 -21.69
CA ASP A 216 -6.47 5.64 -22.99
C ASP A 216 -7.90 5.59 -23.60
N VAL A 217 -8.92 5.32 -22.77
CA VAL A 217 -10.32 5.31 -23.23
C VAL A 217 -10.78 6.71 -23.64
N ALA A 218 -10.43 7.74 -22.86
CA ALA A 218 -10.78 9.12 -23.18
C ALA A 218 -10.13 9.58 -24.50
N GLU A 219 -8.87 9.24 -24.73
CA GLU A 219 -8.16 9.53 -25.98
C GLU A 219 -8.87 8.88 -27.18
N ASN A 220 -9.23 7.59 -27.06
CA ASN A 220 -9.98 6.87 -28.10
C ASN A 220 -11.38 7.45 -28.38
N GLU A 221 -12.01 8.06 -27.37
CA GLU A 221 -13.30 8.75 -27.50
C GLU A 221 -13.16 10.23 -27.90
N GLY A 222 -11.93 10.74 -28.09
CA GLY A 222 -11.65 12.14 -28.43
C GLY A 222 -11.97 13.13 -27.31
N ILE A 223 -11.90 12.69 -26.05
CA ILE A 223 -12.18 13.49 -24.86
C ILE A 223 -10.87 14.02 -24.28
N ASP A 224 -10.75 15.35 -24.21
CA ASP A 224 -9.63 16.02 -23.56
C ASP A 224 -9.78 15.99 -22.03
N LEU A 225 -8.92 15.22 -21.36
CA LEU A 225 -8.90 15.13 -19.90
C LEU A 225 -8.11 16.26 -19.24
N VAL A 226 -7.16 16.89 -19.93
CA VAL A 226 -6.32 17.97 -19.39
C VAL A 226 -7.16 19.21 -19.08
N SER A 227 -8.21 19.46 -19.87
CA SER A 227 -9.19 20.52 -19.60
C SER A 227 -10.34 20.11 -18.67
N SER A 228 -10.29 18.91 -18.09
CA SER A 228 -11.29 18.48 -17.11
C SER A 228 -11.15 19.21 -15.77
N SER A 229 -12.14 19.04 -14.88
CA SER A 229 -12.09 19.57 -13.52
C SER A 229 -11.17 18.80 -12.57
N VAL A 230 -10.63 17.66 -13.00
CA VAL A 230 -9.79 16.79 -12.17
C VAL A 230 -8.47 17.48 -11.88
N ARG A 231 -8.13 17.60 -10.59
CA ARG A 231 -6.90 18.26 -10.11
C ARG A 231 -6.02 17.35 -9.24
N ILE A 232 -6.59 16.31 -8.65
CA ILE A 232 -5.90 15.34 -7.79
C ILE A 232 -6.22 13.92 -8.26
N LEU A 233 -5.17 13.12 -8.41
CA LEU A 233 -5.22 11.68 -8.60
C LEU A 233 -4.60 11.03 -7.38
N LEU A 234 -5.42 10.42 -6.52
CA LEU A 234 -4.97 9.70 -5.34
C LEU A 234 -4.98 8.19 -5.65
N THR A 235 -3.80 7.59 -5.75
CA THR A 235 -3.63 6.19 -6.12
C THR A 235 -3.34 5.32 -4.91
N ALA A 236 -3.82 4.08 -4.94
CA ALA A 236 -3.55 3.09 -3.91
C ALA A 236 -3.51 1.66 -4.47
N GLY A 237 -2.98 0.74 -3.68
CA GLY A 237 -3.01 -0.70 -3.98
C GLY A 237 -1.91 -1.19 -4.92
N GLU A 238 -1.32 -0.29 -5.68
CA GLU A 238 -0.20 -0.49 -6.60
C GLU A 238 0.78 0.67 -6.42
N MET A 239 2.08 0.37 -6.41
CA MET A 239 3.12 1.38 -6.38
C MET A 239 3.62 1.57 -7.80
N VAL A 240 3.78 2.81 -8.23
CA VAL A 240 4.26 3.12 -9.58
C VAL A 240 5.64 3.78 -9.55
N SER A 241 6.37 3.66 -10.66
CA SER A 241 7.61 4.41 -10.85
C SER A 241 7.34 5.92 -10.97
N ASP A 242 8.35 6.76 -10.71
CA ASP A 242 8.24 8.21 -10.92
C ASP A 242 7.94 8.57 -12.38
N ALA A 243 8.40 7.75 -13.33
CA ALA A 243 8.13 7.93 -14.75
C ALA A 243 6.64 7.69 -15.06
N THR A 244 6.08 6.59 -14.55
CA THR A 244 4.65 6.29 -14.67
C THR A 244 3.79 7.35 -13.98
N SER A 245 4.22 7.83 -12.80
CA SER A 245 3.56 8.94 -12.08
C SER A 245 3.48 10.20 -12.95
N LYS A 246 4.61 10.64 -13.55
CA LYS A 246 4.64 11.81 -14.46
C LYS A 246 3.81 11.60 -15.73
N GLU A 247 3.82 10.40 -16.30
CA GLU A 247 3.00 10.03 -17.45
C GLU A 247 1.51 10.22 -17.12
N ILE A 248 1.06 9.75 -15.96
CA ILE A 248 -0.31 9.93 -15.47
C ILE A 248 -0.63 11.42 -15.23
N GLU A 249 0.28 12.18 -14.62
CA GLU A 249 0.11 13.63 -14.40
C GLU A 249 -0.10 14.38 -15.74
N GLN A 250 0.65 14.02 -16.78
CA GLN A 250 0.55 14.63 -18.11
C GLN A 250 -0.76 14.28 -18.82
N LEU A 251 -1.18 13.02 -18.77
CA LEU A 251 -2.42 12.55 -19.41
C LEU A 251 -3.67 13.24 -18.85
N TRP A 252 -3.66 13.55 -17.55
CA TRP A 252 -4.81 14.12 -16.85
C TRP A 252 -4.71 15.62 -16.59
N GLY A 253 -3.53 16.23 -16.71
CA GLY A 253 -3.32 17.62 -16.26
C GLY A 253 -3.49 17.79 -14.74
N ALA A 254 -3.33 16.72 -13.96
CA ALA A 254 -3.64 16.68 -12.53
C ALA A 254 -2.43 16.20 -11.71
N LYS A 255 -2.36 16.55 -10.42
CA LYS A 255 -1.27 16.10 -9.54
C LYS A 255 -1.51 14.67 -9.08
N HIS A 256 -0.47 13.85 -9.10
CA HIS A 256 -0.54 12.43 -8.71
C HIS A 256 0.08 12.19 -7.33
N PHE A 257 -0.65 11.50 -6.47
CA PHE A 257 -0.24 11.15 -5.12
C PHE A 257 -0.46 9.67 -4.85
N ASP A 258 0.57 9.00 -4.35
CA ASP A 258 0.50 7.62 -3.91
C ASP A 258 0.18 7.54 -2.42
N PHE A 259 -0.80 6.70 -2.12
CA PHE A 259 -1.16 6.25 -0.80
C PHE A 259 -0.75 4.79 -0.62
N TYR A 260 -0.07 4.52 0.50
CA TYR A 260 0.14 3.18 1.00
C TYR A 260 -0.76 2.90 2.21
N GLY A 261 -1.36 1.72 2.18
CA GLY A 261 -2.08 1.13 3.30
C GLY A 261 -2.38 -0.34 3.02
N THR A 262 -2.54 -1.12 4.09
CA THR A 262 -2.93 -2.54 3.99
C THR A 262 -4.22 -2.77 4.74
N VAL A 263 -5.04 -3.69 4.27
CA VAL A 263 -6.23 -4.10 5.03
C VAL A 263 -5.81 -4.74 6.37
N ASP A 264 -4.66 -5.41 6.40
CA ASP A 264 -4.13 -6.03 7.62
C ASP A 264 -3.86 -5.00 8.73
N THR A 265 -3.49 -3.76 8.40
CA THR A 265 -3.20 -2.67 9.36
C THR A 265 -4.34 -1.65 9.49
N MET A 266 -5.56 -2.02 9.09
CA MET A 266 -6.74 -1.15 9.00
C MET A 266 -6.47 0.13 8.20
N THR A 267 -5.65 -0.01 7.15
CA THR A 267 -5.17 1.08 6.31
C THR A 267 -4.43 2.19 7.04
N TRP A 268 -3.88 1.91 8.24
CA TRP A 268 -2.87 2.79 8.82
C TRP A 268 -1.80 3.09 7.76
N SER A 269 -1.56 4.38 7.56
CA SER A 269 -1.32 4.93 6.24
C SER A 269 0.01 5.67 6.17
N SER A 270 0.54 5.72 4.95
CA SER A 270 1.44 6.77 4.54
C SER A 270 1.02 7.34 3.18
N VAL A 271 1.25 8.63 2.96
CA VAL A 271 0.95 9.29 1.68
C VAL A 271 2.06 10.26 1.30
N ASN A 272 2.35 10.39 0.01
CA ASN A 272 3.37 11.33 -0.48
C ASN A 272 2.82 12.77 -0.50
N CYS A 273 3.72 13.75 -0.49
CA CYS A 273 3.36 15.15 -0.72
C CYS A 273 4.17 15.70 -1.89
N GLU A 274 3.81 16.88 -2.39
CA GLU A 274 4.49 17.48 -3.56
C GLU A 274 5.99 17.68 -3.34
N HIS A 275 6.39 17.90 -2.08
CA HIS A 275 7.77 18.13 -1.64
C HIS A 275 8.48 16.84 -1.22
N SER A 276 7.78 15.71 -1.11
CA SER A 276 8.39 14.46 -0.65
C SER A 276 9.17 13.75 -1.75
N ARG A 277 9.25 14.34 -2.95
CA ARG A 277 10.22 14.00 -4.00
C ARG A 277 11.64 14.14 -3.43
N LEU A 278 12.34 13.02 -3.32
CA LEU A 278 13.71 12.93 -2.81
C LEU A 278 14.69 13.45 -3.86
N LYS A 279 15.94 13.76 -3.44
CA LYS A 279 17.02 14.25 -4.33
C LYS A 279 17.27 13.36 -5.56
N HIS A 280 16.85 12.10 -5.54
CA HIS A 280 17.00 11.12 -6.62
C HIS A 280 15.68 10.83 -7.36
N GLY A 281 14.69 11.72 -7.30
CA GLY A 281 13.40 11.59 -7.98
C GLY A 281 12.33 10.82 -7.21
N LYS A 282 12.74 9.83 -6.40
CA LYS A 282 11.86 8.92 -5.65
C LYS A 282 10.90 9.65 -4.70
N LEU A 283 9.63 9.23 -4.64
CA LEU A 283 8.65 9.75 -3.69
C LEU A 283 8.74 9.05 -2.32
N GLY A 284 8.95 9.82 -1.25
CA GLY A 284 8.73 9.35 0.12
C GLY A 284 7.28 9.59 0.56
N MET A 285 6.72 8.74 1.42
CA MET A 285 5.37 8.89 1.95
C MET A 285 5.41 9.16 3.45
N HIS A 286 4.80 10.25 3.91
CA HIS A 286 4.72 10.58 5.34
C HIS A 286 3.90 9.55 6.09
N VAL A 287 4.45 9.03 7.18
CA VAL A 287 3.81 8.03 8.04
C VAL A 287 3.03 8.74 9.15
N TRP A 288 1.79 8.30 9.43
CA TRP A 288 0.99 8.82 10.54
C TRP A 288 1.44 8.29 11.90
N GLU A 289 2.54 8.85 12.39
CA GLU A 289 3.30 8.37 13.55
C GLU A 289 2.62 8.50 14.91
N ASP A 290 1.54 9.25 15.01
CA ASP A 290 0.66 9.33 16.18
C ASP A 290 -0.37 8.19 16.25
N PHE A 291 -0.58 7.46 15.14
CA PHE A 291 -1.43 6.27 15.06
C PHE A 291 -0.65 4.94 14.99
N GLY A 292 0.67 5.00 14.91
CA GLY A 292 1.51 3.82 14.80
C GLY A 292 2.97 4.15 14.50
N LEU A 293 3.74 3.14 14.15
CA LEU A 293 5.09 3.30 13.61
C LEU A 293 5.48 2.18 12.63
N ILE A 294 6.46 2.50 11.79
CA ILE A 294 7.16 1.56 10.93
C ILE A 294 8.52 1.26 11.57
N GLU A 295 8.81 -0.02 11.76
CA GLU A 295 10.17 -0.51 11.95
C GLU A 295 10.63 -1.18 10.65
N VAL A 296 11.87 -0.91 10.25
CA VAL A 296 12.52 -1.64 9.16
C VAL A 296 13.51 -2.61 9.78
N LEU A 297 13.27 -3.91 9.61
CA LEU A 297 14.03 -4.96 10.28
C LEU A 297 14.90 -5.76 9.30
N ASP A 298 16.08 -6.17 9.76
CA ASP A 298 16.95 -7.12 9.08
C ASP A 298 16.39 -8.57 9.20
N PRO A 299 17.00 -9.56 8.53
CA PRO A 299 16.57 -10.96 8.65
C PRO A 299 16.66 -11.55 10.07
N ASN A 300 17.43 -10.93 10.97
CA ASN A 300 17.57 -11.35 12.36
C ASN A 300 16.56 -10.65 13.29
N GLY A 301 15.71 -9.77 12.76
CA GLY A 301 14.73 -9.02 13.52
C GLY A 301 15.26 -7.75 14.19
N LYS A 302 16.48 -7.32 13.87
CA LYS A 302 17.07 -6.08 14.38
C LYS A 302 16.71 -4.90 13.47
N ARG A 303 16.48 -3.71 14.04
CA ARG A 303 16.29 -2.49 13.25
C ARG A 303 17.55 -2.20 12.41
N VAL A 304 17.33 -1.88 11.13
CA VAL A 304 18.37 -1.38 10.24
C VAL A 304 18.55 0.12 10.40
N ASP A 305 19.63 0.68 9.84
CA ASP A 305 19.90 2.10 9.90
C ASP A 305 18.92 2.91 9.02
N ASN A 306 18.78 4.21 9.32
CA ASN A 306 17.96 5.11 8.51
C ASN A 306 18.40 5.07 7.03
N LYS A 307 17.43 4.98 6.11
CA LYS A 307 17.61 4.80 4.66
C LYS A 307 18.13 3.42 4.21
N GLU A 308 18.35 2.48 5.12
CA GLU A 308 18.67 1.10 4.78
C GLU A 308 17.39 0.28 4.52
N TYR A 309 17.45 -0.64 3.54
CA TYR A 309 16.30 -1.47 3.17
C TYR A 309 16.22 -2.75 3.99
N GLY A 310 15.05 -3.01 4.55
CA GLY A 310 14.73 -4.25 5.27
C GLY A 310 13.24 -4.58 5.17
N ASN A 311 12.79 -5.49 6.02
CA ASN A 311 11.40 -5.92 6.08
C ASN A 311 10.57 -4.95 6.94
N MET A 312 9.46 -4.47 6.38
CA MET A 312 8.57 -3.55 7.05
C MET A 312 7.72 -4.25 8.10
N THR A 313 7.92 -3.84 9.34
CA THR A 313 7.17 -4.29 10.51
C THR A 313 6.37 -3.12 11.06
N VAL A 314 5.05 -3.29 11.13
CA VAL A 314 4.12 -2.22 11.51
C VAL A 314 3.62 -2.46 12.93
N THR A 315 3.60 -1.38 13.71
CA THR A 315 2.75 -1.29 14.89
C THR A 315 1.69 -0.23 14.65
N SER A 316 0.43 -0.63 14.50
CA SER A 316 -0.72 0.25 14.33
C SER A 316 -1.70 0.03 15.46
N TRP A 317 -2.06 1.13 16.11
CA TRP A 317 -3.10 1.18 17.13
C TRP A 317 -4.34 1.93 16.67
N ALA A 318 -4.46 2.22 15.37
CA ALA A 318 -5.70 2.74 14.79
C ALA A 318 -6.86 1.73 14.90
N TRP A 319 -6.54 0.42 14.89
CA TRP A 319 -7.51 -0.67 14.97
C TRP A 319 -7.71 -1.10 16.43
N LYS A 320 -8.84 -0.74 17.05
CA LYS A 320 -9.07 -1.04 18.47
C LYS A 320 -9.28 -2.53 18.71
N ASN A 321 -10.05 -3.21 17.86
CA ASN A 321 -10.39 -4.61 18.10
C ASN A 321 -9.31 -5.59 17.69
N SER A 322 -8.46 -5.20 16.74
CA SER A 322 -7.33 -6.03 16.32
C SER A 322 -6.10 -5.17 16.03
N PRO A 323 -5.55 -4.46 17.05
CA PRO A 323 -4.34 -3.69 16.88
C PRO A 323 -3.26 -4.61 16.33
N ARG A 324 -2.48 -4.11 15.38
CA ARG A 324 -1.34 -4.86 14.82
C ARG A 324 -0.11 -4.39 15.55
N ILE A 325 0.45 -5.21 16.43
CA ILE A 325 1.66 -4.89 17.21
C ILE A 325 2.79 -5.75 16.65
N ARG A 326 3.83 -5.09 16.12
CA ARG A 326 4.97 -5.72 15.42
C ARG A 326 4.56 -6.73 14.34
N PHE A 327 3.58 -6.37 13.52
CA PHE A 327 3.14 -7.17 12.40
C PHE A 327 4.05 -6.97 11.18
N SER A 328 4.72 -8.04 10.76
CA SER A 328 5.53 -8.05 9.54
C SER A 328 4.63 -8.12 8.31
N THR A 329 4.65 -7.07 7.50
CA THR A 329 3.87 -6.96 6.26
C THR A 329 4.43 -7.82 5.13
N GLY A 330 5.72 -8.15 5.21
CA GLY A 330 6.46 -8.78 4.11
C GLY A 330 6.84 -7.79 3.01
N ASP A 331 6.61 -6.48 3.18
CA ASP A 331 7.03 -5.48 2.20
C ASP A 331 8.46 -5.03 2.49
N ARG A 332 9.30 -4.93 1.45
CA ARG A 332 10.69 -4.47 1.59
C ARG A 332 10.79 -2.97 1.34
N VAL A 333 11.08 -2.23 2.40
CA VAL A 333 11.09 -0.76 2.39
C VAL A 333 12.33 -0.23 3.10
N ALA A 334 12.55 1.06 2.97
CA ALA A 334 13.44 1.85 3.81
C ALA A 334 12.65 3.03 4.37
N VAL A 335 13.17 3.69 5.41
CA VAL A 335 12.59 4.92 5.96
C VAL A 335 13.58 6.06 5.89
N ASP A 336 13.08 7.30 5.88
CA ASP A 336 13.89 8.52 5.97
C ASP A 336 13.30 9.48 7.02
N ASP A 337 14.00 9.59 8.15
CA ASP A 337 13.67 10.50 9.25
C ASP A 337 14.11 11.95 9.02
N THR A 338 14.73 12.26 7.88
CA THR A 338 15.10 13.65 7.54
C THR A 338 13.82 14.48 7.37
N PRO A 339 13.68 15.65 8.03
CA PRO A 339 12.52 16.52 7.85
C PRO A 339 12.27 16.85 6.37
N CYS A 340 11.00 16.85 5.97
CA CYS A 340 10.64 17.19 4.60
C CYS A 340 10.59 18.70 4.42
N THR A 341 10.91 19.16 3.21
CA THR A 341 10.83 20.57 2.85
C THR A 341 9.39 21.10 2.78
N CYS A 342 8.36 20.28 2.96
CA CYS A 342 6.99 20.74 3.24
C CYS A 342 6.79 21.23 4.69
N GLY A 343 7.82 21.13 5.53
CA GLY A 343 7.77 21.48 6.96
C GLY A 343 7.43 20.30 7.88
N ARG A 344 6.89 19.20 7.34
CA ARG A 344 6.57 18.01 8.15
C ARG A 344 7.83 17.30 8.65
N THR A 345 7.82 16.93 9.92
CA THR A 345 8.87 16.22 10.65
C THR A 345 8.61 14.71 10.78
N LEU A 346 7.54 14.23 10.15
CA LEU A 346 7.17 12.82 10.11
C LEU A 346 8.18 12.00 9.28
N THR A 347 8.47 10.80 9.77
CA THR A 347 9.23 9.79 9.03
C THR A 347 8.57 9.54 7.68
N ARG A 348 9.40 9.42 6.65
CA ARG A 348 8.95 9.10 5.29
C ARG A 348 9.27 7.65 4.98
N MET A 349 8.27 6.86 4.62
CA MET A 349 8.46 5.56 4.00
C MET A 349 8.99 5.76 2.57
N LEU A 350 10.10 5.13 2.24
CA LEU A 350 10.70 5.16 0.90
C LEU A 350 10.00 4.12 -0.01
N PRO A 351 10.19 4.20 -1.35
CA PRO A 351 9.52 3.30 -2.27
C PRO A 351 9.70 1.82 -1.92
N ILE A 352 8.60 1.08 -1.99
CA ILE A 352 8.56 -0.36 -1.72
C ILE A 352 9.26 -1.08 -2.87
N LEU A 353 10.33 -1.82 -2.62
CA LEU A 353 11.02 -2.55 -3.68
C LEU A 353 10.20 -3.74 -4.19
N GLY A 354 9.41 -4.32 -3.30
CA GLY A 354 8.50 -5.41 -3.56
C GLY A 354 8.20 -6.18 -2.26
N ARG A 355 7.46 -7.28 -2.38
CA ARG A 355 7.19 -8.16 -1.24
C ARG A 355 8.25 -9.26 -1.17
N VAL A 356 8.60 -9.68 0.04
CA VAL A 356 9.48 -10.83 0.30
C VAL A 356 8.90 -12.09 -0.35
N ASP A 357 7.58 -12.23 -0.36
CA ASP A 357 6.87 -13.37 -0.97
C ASP A 357 6.84 -13.31 -2.52
N ASP A 358 6.89 -12.12 -3.11
CA ASP A 358 6.85 -11.89 -4.57
C ASP A 358 8.25 -11.79 -5.20
N MET A 359 9.28 -11.90 -4.36
CA MET A 359 10.68 -11.85 -4.75
C MET A 359 11.08 -13.15 -5.44
N ILE A 360 11.62 -13.05 -6.65
CA ILE A 360 12.23 -14.21 -7.30
C ILE A 360 13.71 -14.22 -6.97
N ARG A 361 14.17 -15.34 -6.41
CA ARG A 361 15.59 -15.62 -6.28
C ARG A 361 16.09 -16.37 -7.50
N ILE A 362 17.04 -15.78 -8.24
CA ILE A 362 17.62 -16.36 -9.45
C ILE A 362 19.12 -16.17 -9.41
N LYS A 363 19.87 -17.28 -9.51
CA LYS A 363 21.35 -17.28 -9.40
C LYS A 363 21.87 -16.52 -8.17
N GLY A 364 21.15 -16.62 -7.05
CA GLY A 364 21.51 -15.96 -5.79
C GLY A 364 21.07 -14.50 -5.67
N GLN A 365 20.53 -13.89 -6.74
CA GLN A 365 20.06 -12.51 -6.75
C GLN A 365 18.56 -12.43 -6.48
N ASN A 366 18.16 -11.44 -5.70
CA ASN A 366 16.77 -11.15 -5.37
C ASN A 366 16.22 -10.12 -6.36
N ILE A 367 15.25 -10.52 -7.18
CA ILE A 367 14.65 -9.68 -8.22
C ILE A 367 13.20 -9.42 -7.86
N TYR A 368 12.82 -8.14 -7.83
CA TYR A 368 11.47 -7.70 -7.51
C TYR A 368 10.77 -7.13 -8.76
N PRO A 369 9.43 -7.26 -8.89
CA PRO A 369 8.71 -6.80 -10.07
C PRO A 369 8.87 -5.30 -10.34
N LEU A 370 8.88 -4.44 -9.31
CA LEU A 370 9.04 -2.99 -9.47
C LEU A 370 10.43 -2.60 -10.00
N ALA A 371 11.46 -3.37 -9.66
CA ALA A 371 12.81 -3.15 -10.19
C ALA A 371 12.85 -3.42 -11.70
N ILE A 372 12.12 -4.43 -12.17
CA ILE A 372 11.96 -4.75 -13.59
C ILE A 372 11.19 -3.63 -14.30
N GLU A 373 10.08 -3.15 -13.73
CA GLU A 373 9.31 -2.04 -14.30
C GLU A 373 10.18 -0.78 -14.47
N SER A 374 10.92 -0.43 -13.42
CA SER A 374 11.80 0.75 -13.42
C SER A 374 12.89 0.66 -14.48
N LEU A 375 13.43 -0.54 -14.70
CA LEU A 375 14.41 -0.79 -15.76
C LEU A 375 13.77 -0.63 -17.13
N LEU A 376 12.61 -1.26 -17.37
CA LEU A 376 11.90 -1.19 -18.65
C LEU A 376 11.49 0.24 -19.02
N LYS A 377 11.00 1.02 -18.04
CA LYS A 377 10.64 2.44 -18.22
C LYS A 377 11.86 3.34 -18.46
N SER A 378 13.07 2.89 -18.18
CA SER A 378 14.31 3.64 -18.46
C SER A 378 14.81 3.50 -19.89
N LEU A 379 14.18 2.62 -20.68
CA LEU A 379 14.51 2.40 -22.08
C LEU A 379 13.86 3.50 -22.93
N GLU A 380 14.51 3.92 -24.03
CA GLU A 380 13.98 4.90 -24.99
C GLU A 380 12.90 4.30 -25.91
N PHE A 381 12.18 3.27 -25.44
CA PHE A 381 11.18 2.53 -26.20
C PHE A 381 9.87 2.44 -25.43
N GLU A 382 8.75 2.49 -26.15
CA GLU A 382 7.41 2.42 -25.56
C GLU A 382 7.10 0.98 -25.12
N VAL A 383 7.23 0.72 -23.82
CA VAL A 383 6.76 -0.52 -23.18
C VAL A 383 5.34 -0.26 -22.65
N HIS A 384 4.35 -0.89 -23.28
CA HIS A 384 2.95 -0.74 -22.87
C HIS A 384 2.63 -1.54 -21.62
N GLU A 385 2.98 -2.83 -21.65
CA GLU A 385 2.71 -3.76 -20.57
C GLU A 385 3.76 -4.87 -20.56
N TYR A 386 4.00 -5.48 -19.40
CA TYR A 386 4.96 -6.58 -19.28
C TYR A 386 4.51 -7.62 -18.26
N MET A 387 5.00 -8.84 -18.44
CA MET A 387 4.96 -9.90 -17.43
C MET A 387 6.23 -10.74 -17.45
N VAL A 388 6.49 -11.41 -16.34
CA VAL A 388 7.69 -12.23 -16.12
C VAL A 388 7.25 -13.65 -15.84
N GLU A 389 7.75 -14.59 -16.62
CA GLU A 389 7.66 -16.01 -16.31
C GLU A 389 9.00 -16.51 -15.82
N VAL A 390 8.99 -17.36 -14.81
CA VAL A 390 10.19 -18.02 -14.33
C VAL A 390 9.98 -19.52 -14.36
N ASP A 391 10.91 -20.21 -15.00
CA ASP A 391 10.89 -21.66 -15.16
C ASP A 391 12.24 -22.24 -14.73
N SER A 392 12.31 -23.56 -14.60
CA SER A 392 13.54 -24.30 -14.36
C SER A 392 13.71 -25.37 -15.44
N HIS A 393 14.66 -25.17 -16.34
CA HIS A 393 15.03 -26.14 -17.36
C HIS A 393 16.37 -26.78 -17.01
N ASN A 394 16.39 -28.11 -16.86
CA ASN A 394 17.60 -28.89 -16.51
C ASN A 394 18.32 -28.38 -15.25
N GLY A 395 17.57 -27.96 -14.23
CA GLY A 395 18.11 -27.44 -12.97
C GLY A 395 18.71 -26.04 -13.06
N ARG A 396 18.46 -25.31 -14.16
CA ARG A 396 18.82 -23.90 -14.32
C ARG A 396 17.56 -23.06 -14.37
N ASP A 397 17.49 -22.07 -13.50
CA ASP A 397 16.44 -21.06 -13.52
C ASP A 397 16.57 -20.21 -14.78
N GLU A 398 15.45 -20.06 -15.49
CA GLU A 398 15.30 -19.25 -16.68
C GLU A 398 14.23 -18.17 -16.46
N ILE A 399 14.52 -16.94 -16.85
CA ILE A 399 13.56 -15.83 -16.83
C ILE A 399 13.11 -15.59 -18.26
N THR A 400 11.80 -15.60 -18.50
CA THR A 400 11.22 -15.07 -19.73
C THR A 400 10.49 -13.75 -19.42
N LEU A 401 10.93 -12.67 -20.05
CA LEU A 401 10.29 -11.36 -19.99
C LEU A 401 9.42 -11.16 -21.23
N ILE A 402 8.11 -11.05 -21.03
CA ILE A 402 7.13 -10.90 -22.10
C ILE A 402 6.64 -9.46 -22.10
N ILE A 403 6.81 -8.77 -23.23
CA ILE A 403 6.58 -7.32 -23.37
C ILE A 403 5.56 -7.07 -24.48
N GLU A 404 4.53 -6.28 -24.17
CA GLU A 404 3.56 -5.81 -25.15
C GLU A 404 4.08 -4.57 -25.88
N GLN A 405 4.03 -4.61 -27.22
CA GLN A 405 4.40 -3.49 -28.09
C GLN A 405 3.47 -3.35 -29.31
N LYS A 406 3.37 -2.13 -29.85
CA LYS A 406 2.55 -1.83 -31.04
C LYS A 406 3.10 -2.42 -32.35
N ASN A 407 4.43 -2.52 -32.49
CA ASN A 407 5.09 -3.00 -33.71
C ASN A 407 5.87 -4.29 -33.43
N ASN A 408 5.73 -5.33 -34.25
CA ASN A 408 6.47 -6.59 -34.05
C ASN A 408 7.95 -6.46 -34.40
N SER A 409 8.79 -7.09 -33.56
CA SER A 409 10.26 -7.27 -33.65
C SER A 409 11.14 -6.03 -33.73
N ASN A 410 11.87 -5.76 -32.65
CA ASN A 410 13.08 -4.93 -32.68
C ASN A 410 14.18 -5.70 -31.93
N ASP A 411 15.03 -6.43 -32.65
CA ASP A 411 16.10 -7.25 -32.05
C ASP A 411 17.07 -6.39 -31.22
N ASP A 412 17.25 -5.12 -31.59
CA ASP A 412 18.05 -4.14 -30.85
C ASP A 412 17.49 -3.89 -29.44
N LEU A 413 16.15 -3.88 -29.29
CA LEU A 413 15.50 -3.71 -27.99
C LEU A 413 15.72 -4.92 -27.09
N SER A 414 15.63 -6.14 -27.63
CA SER A 414 15.94 -7.36 -26.88
C SER A 414 17.40 -7.37 -26.38
N MET A 415 18.34 -6.92 -27.22
CA MET A 415 19.75 -6.80 -26.82
C MET A 415 19.97 -5.75 -25.72
N GLU A 416 19.35 -4.57 -25.84
CA GLU A 416 19.47 -3.52 -24.82
C GLU A 416 18.81 -3.93 -23.50
N ILE A 417 17.63 -4.57 -23.53
CA ILE A 417 16.99 -5.15 -22.35
C ILE A 417 17.94 -6.15 -21.70
N ASN A 418 18.52 -7.07 -22.47
CA ASN A 418 19.45 -8.07 -21.96
C ASN A 418 20.68 -7.44 -21.30
N LYS A 419 21.25 -6.41 -21.92
CA LYS A 419 22.38 -5.65 -21.37
C LYS A 419 22.03 -4.97 -20.06
N ARG A 420 20.88 -4.29 -19.99
CA ARG A 420 20.38 -3.60 -18.80
C ARG A 420 20.05 -4.58 -17.67
N PHE A 421 19.37 -5.68 -17.99
CA PHE A 421 19.05 -6.75 -17.03
C PHE A 421 20.32 -7.40 -16.49
N GLN A 422 21.30 -7.67 -17.34
CA GLN A 422 22.58 -8.22 -16.91
C GLN A 422 23.31 -7.26 -15.97
N ALA A 423 23.31 -5.96 -16.28
CA ALA A 423 23.93 -4.95 -15.42
C ALA A 423 23.19 -4.77 -14.07
N ALA A 424 21.86 -4.77 -14.07
CA ALA A 424 21.05 -4.52 -12.88
C ALA A 424 20.90 -5.76 -11.98
N PHE A 425 20.78 -6.95 -12.57
CA PHE A 425 20.37 -8.17 -11.87
C PHE A 425 21.36 -9.33 -12.01
N ASN A 426 22.42 -9.19 -12.82
CA ASN A 426 23.36 -10.27 -13.14
C ASN A 426 22.69 -11.52 -13.75
N VAL A 427 21.59 -11.31 -14.48
CA VAL A 427 20.84 -12.34 -15.22
C VAL A 427 20.44 -11.80 -16.59
N THR A 428 20.55 -12.62 -17.62
CA THR A 428 20.00 -12.35 -18.95
C THR A 428 18.65 -13.05 -19.11
N PRO A 429 17.54 -12.31 -19.30
CA PRO A 429 16.24 -12.92 -19.57
C PRO A 429 16.13 -13.35 -21.05
N ILE A 430 15.21 -14.27 -21.33
CA ILE A 430 14.66 -14.46 -22.67
C ILE A 430 13.60 -13.38 -22.89
N VAL A 431 13.78 -12.52 -23.89
CA VAL A 431 12.83 -11.46 -24.20
C VAL A 431 11.87 -11.95 -25.29
N LYS A 432 10.57 -11.89 -25.01
CA LYS A 432 9.50 -12.21 -25.97
C LYS A 432 8.63 -10.98 -26.16
N MET A 433 8.64 -10.46 -27.38
CA MET A 433 7.75 -9.37 -27.75
C MET A 433 6.41 -9.92 -28.23
N VAL A 434 5.31 -9.34 -27.77
CA VAL A 434 3.95 -9.76 -28.13
C VAL A 434 3.09 -8.55 -28.51
N PRO A 435 2.02 -8.75 -29.32
CA PRO A 435 1.07 -7.69 -29.63
C PRO A 435 0.36 -7.13 -28.39
N LEU A 436 -0.11 -5.88 -28.45
CA LEU A 436 -0.93 -5.27 -27.40
C LEU A 436 -2.13 -6.15 -27.00
N GLY A 437 -2.40 -6.23 -25.70
CA GLY A 437 -3.47 -7.02 -25.10
C GLY A 437 -3.16 -8.52 -24.92
N SER A 438 -2.02 -9.02 -25.41
CA SER A 438 -1.67 -10.45 -25.34
C SER A 438 -1.46 -10.96 -23.91
N THR A 439 -1.12 -10.09 -22.97
CA THR A 439 -0.88 -10.44 -21.56
C THR A 439 -2.11 -10.25 -20.68
N ALA A 440 -3.13 -9.51 -21.14
CA ALA A 440 -4.27 -9.07 -20.33
C ALA A 440 -5.03 -10.22 -19.64
N GLU A 441 -5.22 -11.37 -20.31
CA GLU A 441 -5.88 -12.54 -19.71
C GLU A 441 -5.07 -13.19 -18.59
N MET A 442 -3.74 -13.16 -18.69
CA MET A 442 -2.82 -13.77 -17.74
C MET A 442 -2.57 -12.83 -16.56
N THR A 443 -2.34 -11.55 -16.83
CA THR A 443 -2.08 -10.52 -15.83
C THR A 443 -3.35 -10.05 -15.11
N LYS A 444 -4.53 -10.41 -15.65
CA LYS A 444 -5.87 -10.00 -15.19
C LYS A 444 -6.07 -8.48 -15.21
N LEU A 445 -5.34 -7.78 -16.07
CA LEU A 445 -5.43 -6.33 -16.25
C LEU A 445 -6.89 -5.93 -16.56
N GLY A 446 -7.43 -5.00 -15.78
CA GLY A 446 -8.82 -4.52 -15.91
C GLY A 446 -9.91 -5.49 -15.45
N LYS A 447 -9.57 -6.73 -15.07
CA LYS A 447 -10.51 -7.74 -14.55
C LYS A 447 -10.37 -7.96 -13.05
N GLU A 448 -9.14 -7.86 -12.53
CA GLU A 448 -8.86 -7.97 -11.10
C GLU A 448 -8.25 -6.66 -10.55
N PRO A 449 -8.35 -6.41 -9.24
CA PRO A 449 -7.90 -5.15 -8.65
C PRO A 449 -6.38 -4.95 -8.58
N LYS A 450 -5.58 -6.00 -8.84
CA LYS A 450 -4.12 -5.94 -8.81
C LYS A 450 -3.55 -6.75 -9.98
N VAL A 451 -2.64 -6.15 -10.72
CA VAL A 451 -1.97 -6.82 -11.84
C VAL A 451 -0.92 -7.81 -11.32
N LYS A 452 -1.03 -9.09 -11.69
CA LYS A 452 0.00 -10.09 -11.38
C LYS A 452 1.10 -10.05 -12.44
N ARG A 453 2.31 -9.63 -12.04
CA ARG A 453 3.46 -9.45 -12.95
C ARG A 453 4.37 -10.66 -13.05
N ILE A 454 4.43 -11.51 -12.02
CA ILE A 454 5.36 -12.64 -11.93
C ILE A 454 4.61 -13.97 -11.86
N PHE A 455 5.03 -14.91 -12.71
CA PHE A 455 4.53 -16.28 -12.78
C PHE A 455 5.67 -17.26 -12.58
N ASP A 456 5.90 -17.67 -11.34
CA ASP A 456 6.89 -18.69 -11.01
C ASP A 456 6.33 -20.11 -11.25
N LYS A 457 6.90 -20.81 -12.21
CA LYS A 457 6.52 -22.17 -12.64
C LYS A 457 7.46 -23.24 -12.09
N ARG A 458 8.55 -22.88 -11.39
CA ARG A 458 9.58 -23.82 -10.89
C ARG A 458 9.03 -24.90 -9.95
N HIS A 459 7.90 -24.64 -9.30
CA HIS A 459 7.23 -25.57 -8.37
C HIS A 459 5.96 -26.23 -8.92
N LYS A 460 5.62 -26.05 -10.20
CA LYS A 460 4.42 -26.68 -10.81
C LYS A 460 4.59 -28.16 -11.19
N SER A 461 5.73 -28.77 -10.86
CA SER A 461 6.08 -30.13 -11.25
C SER A 461 6.04 -31.13 -10.09
N ILE A 462 4.96 -31.17 -9.30
CA ILE A 462 4.54 -32.42 -8.60
C ILE A 462 3.00 -32.43 -8.53
N LYS A 463 2.35 -32.86 -9.61
CA LYS A 463 1.12 -33.65 -9.47
C LYS A 463 1.55 -35.10 -9.62
N VAL A 464 1.51 -35.85 -8.53
CA VAL A 464 1.34 -37.31 -8.58
C VAL A 464 -0.15 -37.56 -8.48
#